data_AF-A0A1C5ZIN1-F1
#
_entry.id   AF-A0A1C5ZIN1-F1
#
_cell.length_a   1.000
_cell.length_b   1.000
_cell.length_c   1.000
_cell.angle_alpha   90.00
_cell.angle_beta   90.00
_cell.angle_gamma   90.00
#
_symmetry.space_group_name_H-M   'P 1'
#
loop_
_entity.id
_entity.type
_entity.pdbx_description
1 polymer ?
#
loop_
_entity_poly.entity_id
_entity_poly.type
_entity_poly.pdbx_seq_one_letter_code
_entity_poly.pdbx_strand_id
1 'polypeptide(L)'
;MQRTGAVCQKAAAPLKAIGVTVSEESIRAYLEDLNHRGRREETVRFYAAKLKTFYDYLPPDKQIVLNTLETWRQALLAEGYAPATVNTNISAANGLLDYLGRRDLQLTGQLETETAPQSELTRTEYLRLLSAARALEKERTYLLVKAIALTGAHVGELPQITVEAVQSGRTPAVSGSEQRRVQLPRCLQAELLSYCRRQGLTAGPVFVTRSRRPLRRTQVTGDIQSLSGAARVAPEKCNPRCLRKLYLVTQAEIDRGVRLLAEQAYDRLLDTEQLAVGWDELPEQKKAAQ
;
A
#
# COMPACT_ATOMS: atom_id res chain seq x y z
N MET A 1 -35.24 -60.68 39.99
CA MET A 1 -34.17 -61.09 39.03
C MET A 1 -34.88 -61.42 37.73
N GLN A 2 -34.69 -60.83 36.55
CA GLN A 2 -33.76 -59.85 35.97
C GLN A 2 -34.57 -59.07 34.90
N ARG A 3 -34.29 -57.77 34.71
CA ARG A 3 -34.79 -56.97 33.58
C ARG A 3 -33.75 -57.03 32.46
N THR A 4 -34.11 -57.54 31.30
CA THR A 4 -33.26 -57.56 30.10
C THR A 4 -33.60 -56.36 29.24
N GLY A 5 -32.78 -55.30 29.32
CA GLY A 5 -32.87 -54.14 28.45
C GLY A 5 -31.96 -54.34 27.23
N ALA A 6 -32.56 -54.50 26.05
CA ALA A 6 -31.85 -54.47 24.79
C ALA A 6 -31.53 -53.00 24.44
N VAL A 7 -30.28 -52.60 24.61
CA VAL A 7 -29.78 -51.31 24.11
C VAL A 7 -29.37 -51.50 22.66
N CYS A 8 -30.18 -50.98 21.75
CA CYS A 8 -29.83 -50.77 20.35
C CYS A 8 -28.58 -49.86 20.30
N GLN A 9 -27.43 -50.44 19.98
CA GLN A 9 -26.25 -49.69 19.56
C GLN A 9 -26.58 -49.01 18.23
N LYS A 10 -26.88 -47.70 18.27
CA LYS A 10 -26.81 -46.84 17.09
C LYS A 10 -25.36 -46.89 16.59
N ALA A 11 -25.16 -47.46 15.40
CA ALA A 11 -23.91 -47.37 14.67
C ALA A 11 -23.54 -45.89 14.52
N ALA A 12 -22.40 -45.50 15.11
CA ALA A 12 -21.81 -44.20 14.90
C ALA A 12 -21.47 -44.07 13.40
N ALA A 13 -21.98 -43.01 12.77
CA ALA A 13 -21.58 -42.65 11.41
C ALA A 13 -20.04 -42.51 11.34
N PRO A 14 -19.40 -42.98 10.26
CA PRO A 14 -17.94 -42.94 10.18
C PRO A 14 -17.45 -41.49 10.21
N LEU A 15 -16.52 -41.21 11.14
CA LEU A 15 -15.76 -39.96 11.19
C LEU A 15 -15.12 -39.73 9.82
N LYS A 16 -15.54 -38.66 9.11
CA LYS A 16 -14.82 -38.15 7.92
C LYS A 16 -13.34 -38.07 8.25
N ALA A 17 -12.45 -38.56 7.38
CA ALA A 17 -11.02 -38.29 7.50
C ALA A 17 -10.80 -36.76 7.50
N ILE A 18 -10.40 -36.19 8.65
CA ILE A 18 -10.50 -34.75 8.96
C ILE A 18 -9.27 -33.97 8.43
N GLY A 19 -8.95 -34.12 7.15
CA GLY A 19 -7.81 -33.42 6.53
C GLY A 19 -7.97 -33.28 5.02
N VAL A 20 -7.12 -32.46 4.39
CA VAL A 20 -7.05 -32.34 2.92
C VAL A 20 -5.61 -32.57 2.47
N THR A 21 -5.44 -33.44 1.48
CA THR A 21 -4.14 -33.64 0.85
C THR A 21 -3.93 -32.57 -0.20
N VAL A 22 -2.80 -31.88 -0.13
CA VAL A 22 -2.41 -30.88 -1.12
C VAL A 22 -1.38 -31.49 -2.06
N SER A 23 -1.57 -31.29 -3.36
CA SER A 23 -0.60 -31.66 -4.40
C SER A 23 -0.02 -30.41 -5.05
N GLU A 24 1.14 -30.52 -5.70
CA GLU A 24 1.68 -29.44 -6.53
C GLU A 24 0.73 -29.03 -7.64
N GLU A 25 -0.06 -29.96 -8.17
CA GLU A 25 -1.09 -29.68 -9.18
C GLU A 25 -2.21 -28.82 -8.61
N SER A 26 -2.67 -29.11 -7.39
CA SER A 26 -3.71 -28.31 -6.73
C SER A 26 -3.23 -26.87 -6.45
N ILE A 27 -1.94 -26.70 -6.11
CA ILE A 27 -1.32 -25.38 -5.95
C ILE A 27 -1.27 -24.66 -7.29
N ARG A 28 -0.85 -25.35 -8.36
CA ARG A 28 -0.78 -24.78 -9.71
C ARG A 28 -2.17 -24.33 -10.21
N ALA A 29 -3.18 -25.18 -10.04
CA ALA A 29 -4.57 -24.88 -10.41
C ALA A 29 -5.11 -23.66 -9.66
N TYR A 30 -4.81 -23.54 -8.35
CA TYR A 30 -5.17 -22.35 -7.58
C TYR A 30 -4.47 -21.08 -8.09
N LEU A 31 -3.18 -21.15 -8.40
CA LEU A 31 -2.43 -20.00 -8.91
C LEU A 31 -2.93 -19.55 -10.30
N GLU A 32 -3.33 -20.50 -11.14
CA GLU A 32 -3.98 -20.23 -12.42
C GLU A 32 -5.35 -19.57 -12.22
N ASP A 33 -6.19 -20.09 -11.31
CA ASP A 33 -7.48 -19.48 -10.95
C ASP A 33 -7.31 -18.02 -10.48
N LEU A 34 -6.30 -17.73 -9.65
CA LEU A 34 -5.98 -16.35 -9.26
C LEU A 34 -5.66 -15.46 -10.46
N ASN A 35 -4.91 -15.99 -11.42
CA ASN A 35 -4.55 -15.28 -12.65
C ASN A 35 -5.79 -15.01 -13.52
N HIS A 36 -6.66 -16.02 -13.70
CA HIS A 36 -7.93 -15.91 -14.42
C HIS A 36 -8.89 -14.89 -13.77
N ARG A 37 -8.89 -14.79 -12.44
CA ARG A 37 -9.65 -13.77 -11.68
C ARG A 37 -9.05 -12.36 -11.76
N GLY A 38 -8.04 -12.15 -12.59
CA GLY A 38 -7.43 -10.84 -12.84
C GLY A 38 -6.53 -10.33 -11.71
N ARG A 39 -5.99 -11.23 -10.86
CA ARG A 39 -4.96 -10.82 -9.89
C ARG A 39 -3.66 -10.47 -10.62
N ARG A 40 -2.91 -9.52 -10.07
CA ARG A 40 -1.63 -9.08 -10.65
C ARG A 40 -0.64 -10.24 -10.67
N GLU A 41 0.10 -10.42 -11.76
CA GLU A 41 1.15 -11.46 -11.88
C GLU A 41 2.14 -11.47 -10.71
N GLU A 42 2.50 -10.29 -10.21
CA GLU A 42 3.40 -10.14 -9.06
C GLU A 42 2.82 -10.78 -7.80
N THR A 43 1.51 -10.64 -7.58
CA THR A 43 0.79 -11.26 -6.46
C THR A 43 0.74 -12.78 -6.61
N VAL A 44 0.51 -13.28 -7.83
CA VAL A 44 0.51 -14.72 -8.12
C VAL A 44 1.89 -15.33 -7.85
N ARG A 45 2.97 -14.71 -8.35
CA ARG A 45 4.35 -15.15 -8.07
C ARG A 45 4.70 -15.11 -6.59
N PHE A 46 4.25 -14.06 -5.89
CA PHE A 46 4.44 -13.94 -4.45
C PHE A 46 3.72 -15.06 -3.68
N TYR A 47 2.50 -15.42 -4.08
CA TYR A 47 1.76 -16.53 -3.47
C TYR A 47 2.41 -17.87 -3.81
N ALA A 48 2.88 -18.06 -5.05
CA ALA A 48 3.55 -19.28 -5.47
C ALA A 48 4.77 -19.61 -4.59
N ALA A 49 5.63 -18.61 -4.32
CA ALA A 49 6.80 -18.81 -3.46
C ALA A 49 6.40 -19.22 -2.03
N LYS A 50 5.35 -18.61 -1.47
CA LYS A 50 4.86 -18.89 -0.12
C LYS A 50 4.20 -20.26 -0.01
N LEU A 51 3.41 -20.62 -1.01
CA LEU A 51 2.79 -21.94 -1.08
C LEU A 51 3.83 -23.05 -1.27
N LYS A 52 4.93 -22.77 -1.99
CA LYS A 52 6.07 -23.68 -2.03
C LYS A 52 6.67 -23.88 -0.64
N THR A 53 6.97 -22.80 0.09
CA THR A 53 7.47 -22.89 1.47
C THR A 53 6.51 -23.67 2.37
N PHE A 54 5.20 -23.46 2.22
CA PHE A 54 4.21 -24.22 2.96
C PHE A 54 4.22 -25.71 2.59
N TYR A 55 4.24 -26.01 1.29
CA TYR A 55 4.25 -27.39 0.79
C TYR A 55 5.51 -28.15 1.23
N ASP A 56 6.67 -27.49 1.24
CA ASP A 56 7.93 -28.05 1.73
C ASP A 56 7.88 -28.34 3.24
N TYR A 57 7.17 -27.51 4.02
CA TYR A 57 6.96 -27.72 5.46
C TYR A 57 6.01 -28.89 5.77
N LEU A 58 5.05 -29.18 4.90
CA LEU A 58 4.06 -30.24 5.14
C LEU A 58 4.72 -31.63 5.26
N PRO A 59 4.14 -32.52 6.09
CA PRO A 59 4.59 -33.91 6.22
C PRO A 59 4.64 -34.64 4.85
N PRO A 60 5.33 -35.79 4.76
CA PRO A 60 5.52 -36.49 3.49
C PRO A 60 4.23 -36.84 2.73
N ASP A 61 3.14 -37.10 3.46
CA ASP A 61 1.80 -37.37 2.92
C ASP A 61 1.04 -36.12 2.44
N LYS A 62 1.63 -34.92 2.65
CA LYS A 62 1.09 -33.60 2.30
C LYS A 62 -0.31 -33.36 2.82
N GLN A 63 -0.63 -33.96 3.97
CA GLN A 63 -1.92 -33.81 4.61
C GLN A 63 -1.96 -32.56 5.49
N ILE A 64 -2.99 -31.74 5.28
CA ILE A 64 -3.33 -30.61 6.15
C ILE A 64 -4.48 -31.05 7.05
N VAL A 65 -4.29 -30.91 8.36
CA VAL A 65 -5.29 -31.21 9.38
C VAL A 65 -5.55 -29.97 10.24
N LEU A 66 -6.45 -30.10 11.21
CA LEU A 66 -6.69 -29.04 12.18
C LEU A 66 -5.38 -28.65 12.86
N ASN A 67 -5.15 -27.34 13.04
CA ASN A 67 -3.95 -26.74 13.63
C ASN A 67 -2.66 -26.81 12.79
N THR A 68 -2.63 -27.44 11.61
CA THR A 68 -1.40 -27.45 10.76
C THR A 68 -0.89 -26.04 10.48
N LEU A 69 -1.79 -25.08 10.20
CA LEU A 69 -1.42 -23.68 9.94
C LEU A 69 -0.92 -22.97 11.22
N GLU A 70 -1.44 -23.32 12.39
CA GLU A 70 -0.98 -22.79 13.67
C GLU A 70 0.45 -23.27 13.96
N THR A 71 0.71 -24.58 13.81
CA THR A 71 2.04 -25.15 13.99
C THR A 71 3.03 -24.56 12.98
N TRP A 72 2.61 -24.38 11.73
CA TRP A 72 3.44 -23.73 10.72
C TRP A 72 3.74 -22.26 11.07
N ARG A 73 2.73 -21.52 11.57
CA ARG A 73 2.92 -20.15 12.07
C ARG A 73 4.01 -20.07 13.15
N GLN A 74 3.96 -20.98 14.12
CA GLN A 74 4.96 -21.03 15.19
C GLN A 74 6.35 -21.44 14.68
N ALA A 75 6.42 -22.38 13.74
CA ALA A 75 7.69 -22.78 13.13
C ALA A 75 8.36 -21.60 12.39
N LEU A 76 7.58 -20.84 11.59
CA LEU A 76 8.10 -19.65 10.92
C LEU A 76 8.61 -18.59 11.93
N LEU A 77 7.93 -18.40 13.05
CA LEU A 77 8.39 -17.49 14.10
C LEU A 77 9.69 -17.99 14.76
N ALA A 78 9.79 -19.30 15.04
CA ALA A 78 10.99 -19.92 15.60
C ALA A 78 12.19 -19.85 14.65
N GLU A 79 11.95 -19.87 13.34
CA GLU A 79 12.97 -19.63 12.29
C GLU A 79 13.36 -18.15 12.14
N GLY A 80 12.74 -17.23 12.91
CA GLY A 80 13.08 -15.81 12.93
C GLY A 80 12.39 -14.97 11.85
N TYR A 81 11.34 -15.48 11.21
CA TYR A 81 10.56 -14.66 10.28
C TYR A 81 9.81 -13.55 11.01
N ALA A 82 9.85 -12.33 10.44
CA ALA A 82 9.08 -11.21 10.96
C ALA A 82 7.56 -11.49 10.94
N PRO A 83 6.77 -11.02 11.93
CA PRO A 83 5.32 -11.26 12.01
C PRO A 83 4.55 -10.90 10.72
N ALA A 84 4.94 -9.83 10.02
CA ALA A 84 4.34 -9.44 8.75
C ALA A 84 4.57 -10.49 7.64
N THR A 85 5.77 -11.09 7.60
CA THR A 85 6.09 -12.16 6.65
C THR A 85 5.31 -13.42 6.98
N VAL A 86 5.17 -13.75 8.26
CA VAL A 86 4.33 -14.88 8.72
C VAL A 86 2.87 -14.67 8.32
N ASN A 87 2.29 -13.50 8.59
CA ASN A 87 0.90 -13.19 8.20
C ASN A 87 0.65 -13.34 6.69
N THR A 88 1.60 -12.92 5.85
CA THR A 88 1.47 -13.09 4.39
C THR A 88 1.60 -14.55 3.94
N ASN A 89 2.42 -15.36 4.62
CA ASN A 89 2.50 -16.81 4.41
C ASN A 89 1.18 -17.51 4.76
N ILE A 90 0.63 -17.23 5.94
CA ILE A 90 -0.67 -17.74 6.39
C ILE A 90 -1.79 -17.30 5.45
N SER A 91 -1.76 -16.05 4.96
CA SER A 91 -2.76 -15.56 4.01
C SER A 91 -2.77 -16.34 2.68
N ALA A 92 -1.58 -16.68 2.15
CA ALA A 92 -1.47 -17.47 0.93
C ALA A 92 -2.03 -18.90 1.13
N ALA A 93 -1.69 -19.54 2.26
CA ALA A 93 -2.20 -20.86 2.61
C ALA A 93 -3.72 -20.87 2.86
N ASN A 94 -4.25 -19.86 3.58
CA ASN A 94 -5.69 -19.70 3.77
C ASN A 94 -6.43 -19.55 2.43
N GLY A 95 -5.88 -18.78 1.48
CA GLY A 95 -6.47 -18.65 0.15
C GLY A 95 -6.50 -19.96 -0.63
N LEU A 96 -5.45 -20.78 -0.53
CA LEU A 96 -5.45 -22.13 -1.11
C LEU A 96 -6.51 -23.03 -0.45
N LEU A 97 -6.65 -22.99 0.87
CA LEU A 97 -7.66 -23.76 1.58
C LEU A 97 -9.08 -23.31 1.23
N ASP A 98 -9.31 -22.01 1.01
CA ASP A 98 -10.60 -21.51 0.50
C ASP A 98 -10.92 -22.10 -0.88
N TYR A 99 -9.94 -22.09 -1.78
CA TYR A 99 -10.06 -22.66 -3.11
C TYR A 99 -10.37 -24.17 -3.08
N LEU A 100 -9.77 -24.90 -2.14
CA LEU A 100 -10.04 -26.32 -1.91
C LEU A 100 -11.35 -26.58 -1.14
N GLY A 101 -12.10 -25.54 -0.79
CA GLY A 101 -13.37 -25.67 -0.05
C GLY A 101 -13.20 -26.04 1.43
N ARG A 102 -12.00 -25.85 2.00
CA ARG A 102 -11.62 -26.24 3.37
C ARG A 102 -11.40 -25.05 4.29
N ARG A 103 -12.43 -24.19 4.38
CA ARG A 103 -12.44 -23.04 5.31
C ARG A 103 -12.30 -23.46 6.77
N ASP A 104 -12.75 -24.66 7.11
CA ASP A 104 -12.62 -25.26 8.44
C ASP A 104 -11.17 -25.46 8.90
N LEU A 105 -10.21 -25.47 7.97
CA LEU A 105 -8.78 -25.62 8.25
C LEU A 105 -8.00 -24.29 8.21
N GLN A 106 -8.69 -23.17 7.95
CA GLN A 106 -8.04 -21.86 7.90
C GLN A 106 -7.65 -21.38 9.29
N LEU A 107 -6.57 -20.59 9.35
CA LEU A 107 -6.18 -19.90 10.56
C LEU A 107 -6.68 -18.46 10.54
N THR A 108 -7.57 -18.13 11.47
CA THR A 108 -8.05 -16.76 11.71
C THR A 108 -7.16 -16.03 12.71
N GLY A 109 -7.03 -14.71 12.54
CA GLY A 109 -6.20 -13.86 13.41
C GLY A 109 -4.80 -13.67 12.84
N GLN A 110 -4.47 -12.40 12.58
CA GLN A 110 -3.13 -12.01 12.16
C GLN A 110 -2.29 -11.69 13.40
N LEU A 111 -1.01 -12.02 13.37
CA LEU A 111 -0.05 -11.58 14.37
C LEU A 111 0.01 -10.05 14.36
N GLU A 112 0.06 -9.43 15.53
CA GLU A 112 0.30 -8.00 15.62
C GLU A 112 1.65 -7.69 15.00
N THR A 113 1.63 -6.81 14.00
CA THR A 113 2.85 -6.26 13.44
C THR A 113 3.09 -4.93 14.12
N GLU A 114 4.14 -4.80 14.91
CA GLU A 114 4.67 -3.49 15.28
C GLU A 114 4.91 -2.72 13.98
N THR A 115 4.04 -1.75 13.71
CA THR A 115 4.23 -0.86 12.59
C THR A 115 5.31 0.11 13.04
N ALA A 116 6.58 -0.28 12.88
CA ALA A 116 7.70 0.61 13.18
C ALA A 116 7.36 1.98 12.58
N PRO A 117 7.45 3.08 13.36
CA PRO A 117 7.06 4.39 12.90
C PRO A 117 7.82 4.67 11.62
N GLN A 118 7.09 4.75 10.50
CA GLN A 118 7.71 4.91 9.19
C GLN A 118 8.54 6.19 9.21
N SER A 119 9.87 6.04 9.09
CA SER A 119 10.82 7.16 9.13
C SER A 119 10.36 8.29 8.22
N GLU A 120 10.15 9.48 8.79
CA GLU A 120 9.55 10.60 8.08
C GLU A 120 10.62 11.43 7.38
N LEU A 121 10.40 11.66 6.09
CA LEU A 121 11.22 12.57 5.29
C LEU A 121 10.67 13.98 5.43
N THR A 122 11.47 14.89 5.96
CA THR A 122 11.13 16.31 6.08
C THR A 122 11.25 17.04 4.74
N ARG A 123 10.63 18.22 4.64
CA ARG A 123 10.75 19.07 3.44
C ARG A 123 12.20 19.48 3.15
N THR A 124 12.98 19.76 4.20
CA THR A 124 14.41 20.11 4.09
C THR A 124 15.24 18.92 3.61
N GLU A 125 15.00 17.71 4.12
CA GLU A 125 15.65 16.49 3.63
C GLU A 125 15.31 16.21 2.15
N TYR A 126 14.05 16.40 1.75
CA TYR A 126 13.64 16.31 0.34
C TYR A 126 14.39 17.29 -0.56
N LEU A 127 14.53 18.56 -0.17
CA LEU A 127 15.29 19.54 -0.95
C LEU A 127 16.78 19.17 -1.04
N ARG A 128 17.36 18.60 0.02
CA ARG A 128 18.73 18.07 -0.01
C ARG A 128 18.87 16.89 -0.96
N LEU A 129 17.88 15.99 -1.06
CA LEU A 129 17.88 14.91 -2.05
C LEU A 129 17.88 15.47 -3.49
N LEU A 130 17.06 16.50 -3.76
CA LEU A 130 17.05 17.15 -5.06
C LEU A 130 18.38 17.84 -5.39
N SER A 131 18.95 18.56 -4.41
CA SER A 131 20.26 19.21 -4.56
C SER A 131 21.37 18.20 -4.83
N ALA A 132 21.41 17.11 -4.06
CA ALA A 132 22.38 16.02 -4.26
C ALA A 132 22.23 15.37 -5.64
N ALA A 133 21.00 15.12 -6.10
CA ALA A 133 20.78 14.55 -7.42
C ALA A 133 21.27 15.49 -8.55
N ARG A 134 21.11 16.81 -8.40
CA ARG A 134 21.65 17.80 -9.34
C ARG A 134 23.18 17.84 -9.31
N ALA A 135 23.79 17.88 -8.13
CA ALA A 135 25.24 17.91 -7.96
C ALA A 135 25.93 16.66 -8.51
N LEU A 136 25.25 15.51 -8.46
CA LEU A 136 25.72 14.24 -9.03
C LEU A 136 25.32 14.04 -10.50
N GLU A 137 24.73 15.05 -11.15
CA GLU A 137 24.22 15.00 -12.53
C GLU A 137 23.24 13.84 -12.81
N LYS A 138 22.55 13.37 -11.75
CA LYS A 138 21.53 12.31 -11.82
C LYS A 138 20.16 12.88 -12.17
N GLU A 139 20.05 13.47 -13.35
CA GLU A 139 18.83 14.18 -13.80
C GLU A 139 17.56 13.30 -13.75
N ARG A 140 17.64 12.04 -14.21
CA ARG A 140 16.49 11.10 -14.15
C ARG A 140 16.04 10.88 -12.70
N THR A 141 16.98 10.66 -11.78
CA THR A 141 16.69 10.43 -10.36
C THR A 141 16.12 11.69 -9.71
N TYR A 142 16.66 12.87 -10.04
CA TYR A 142 16.13 14.16 -9.60
C TYR A 142 14.64 14.31 -9.99
N LEU A 143 14.30 14.06 -11.26
CA LEU A 143 12.92 14.14 -11.75
C LEU A 143 12.02 13.07 -11.12
N LEU A 144 12.55 11.87 -10.87
CA LEU A 144 11.80 10.79 -10.24
C LEU A 144 11.44 11.13 -8.79
N VAL A 145 12.40 11.62 -8.01
CA VAL A 145 12.19 12.10 -6.63
C VAL A 145 11.14 13.22 -6.61
N LYS A 146 11.31 14.20 -7.51
CA LYS A 146 10.41 15.35 -7.63
C LYS A 146 8.99 14.94 -8.05
N ALA A 147 8.86 14.01 -9.00
CA ALA A 147 7.57 13.52 -9.47
C ALA A 147 6.78 12.87 -8.33
N ILE A 148 7.39 11.95 -7.58
CA ILE A 148 6.71 11.26 -6.46
C ILE A 148 6.31 12.26 -5.39
N ALA A 149 7.22 13.16 -4.99
CA ALA A 149 6.97 14.12 -3.92
C ALA A 149 5.94 15.22 -4.26
N LEU A 150 5.67 15.47 -5.55
CA LEU A 150 4.71 16.47 -6.00
C LEU A 150 3.36 15.90 -6.44
N THR A 151 3.29 14.61 -6.75
CA THR A 151 2.07 13.96 -7.25
C THR A 151 1.51 12.93 -6.27
N GLY A 152 2.32 12.44 -5.34
CA GLY A 152 1.95 11.33 -4.46
C GLY A 152 1.85 9.98 -5.18
N ALA A 153 2.39 9.87 -6.39
CA ALA A 153 2.35 8.64 -7.18
C ALA A 153 3.03 7.48 -6.45
N HIS A 154 2.39 6.31 -6.48
CA HIS A 154 3.03 5.05 -6.13
C HIS A 154 4.06 4.67 -7.19
N VAL A 155 5.05 3.86 -6.79
CA VAL A 155 6.07 3.35 -7.72
C VAL A 155 5.44 2.59 -8.90
N GLY A 156 4.34 1.88 -8.65
CA GLY A 156 3.60 1.16 -9.70
C GLY A 156 2.90 2.06 -10.71
N GLU A 157 2.72 3.35 -10.40
CA GLU A 157 2.06 4.34 -11.25
C GLU A 157 3.08 5.15 -12.06
N LEU A 158 4.38 5.08 -11.75
CA LEU A 158 5.43 5.77 -12.52
C LEU A 158 5.41 5.47 -14.03
N PRO A 159 5.10 4.25 -14.51
CA PRO A 159 4.97 3.99 -15.95
C PRO A 159 3.86 4.79 -16.63
N GLN A 160 2.89 5.34 -15.89
CA GLN A 160 1.79 6.15 -16.42
C GLN A 160 2.16 7.63 -16.54
N ILE A 161 3.31 8.04 -15.99
CA ILE A 161 3.91 9.35 -16.31
C ILE A 161 4.57 9.19 -17.67
N THR A 162 3.75 9.26 -18.71
CA THR A 162 4.16 9.14 -20.11
C THR A 162 4.40 10.51 -20.74
N VAL A 163 5.10 10.56 -21.87
CA VAL A 163 5.34 11.81 -22.63
C VAL A 163 4.01 12.50 -22.94
N GLU A 164 2.97 11.74 -23.31
CA GLU A 164 1.62 12.24 -23.61
C GLU A 164 0.93 12.79 -22.35
N ALA A 165 1.09 12.12 -21.20
CA ALA A 165 0.60 12.61 -19.92
C ALA A 165 1.29 13.93 -19.51
N VAL A 166 2.60 14.03 -19.75
CA VAL A 166 3.35 15.26 -19.50
C VAL A 166 2.91 16.38 -20.45
N GLN A 167 2.70 16.09 -21.73
CA GLN A 167 2.22 17.09 -22.71
C GLN A 167 0.83 17.62 -22.36
N SER A 168 -0.10 16.74 -21.98
CA SER A 168 -1.45 17.14 -21.55
C SER A 168 -1.49 17.74 -20.14
N GLY A 169 -0.44 17.57 -19.34
CA GLY A 169 -0.35 18.02 -17.94
C GLY A 169 -1.13 17.16 -16.95
N ARG A 170 -1.66 16.01 -17.39
CA ARG A 170 -2.50 15.12 -16.57
C ARG A 170 -2.08 13.67 -16.77
N THR A 171 -2.00 12.92 -15.69
CA THR A 171 -1.84 11.46 -15.77
C THR A 171 -3.16 10.78 -16.17
N PRO A 172 -3.10 9.66 -16.92
CA PRO A 172 -4.30 8.89 -17.23
C PRO A 172 -4.93 8.37 -15.94
N ALA A 173 -6.25 8.22 -15.92
CA ALA A 173 -6.93 7.63 -14.77
C ALA A 173 -6.50 6.16 -14.63
N VAL A 174 -6.07 5.77 -13.44
CA VAL A 174 -5.68 4.38 -13.16
C VAL A 174 -6.93 3.55 -12.92
N SER A 175 -7.09 2.45 -13.67
CA SER A 175 -8.13 1.46 -13.39
C SER A 175 -7.77 0.70 -12.10
N GLY A 176 -8.53 0.94 -11.03
CA GLY A 176 -8.32 0.41 -9.68
C GLY A 176 -9.40 0.90 -8.71
N SER A 177 -9.26 0.59 -7.41
CA SER A 177 -10.26 0.91 -6.38
C SER A 177 -10.45 2.41 -6.10
N GLU A 178 -9.59 3.28 -6.65
CA GLU A 178 -9.73 4.72 -6.55
C GLU A 178 -9.20 5.37 -7.83
N GLN A 179 -10.11 5.84 -8.69
CA GLN A 179 -9.74 6.52 -9.94
C GLN A 179 -9.21 7.92 -9.62
N ARG A 180 -7.90 8.07 -9.43
CA ARG A 180 -7.29 9.39 -9.21
C ARG A 180 -6.64 9.90 -10.50
N ARG A 181 -7.18 10.98 -11.07
CA ARG A 181 -6.49 11.78 -12.09
C ARG A 181 -5.54 12.74 -11.37
N VAL A 182 -4.23 12.58 -11.54
CA VAL A 182 -3.27 13.49 -10.92
C VAL A 182 -2.87 14.58 -11.92
N GLN A 183 -3.13 15.84 -11.54
CA GLN A 183 -2.62 17.01 -12.24
C GLN A 183 -1.14 17.18 -11.97
N LEU A 184 -0.35 17.36 -13.02
CA LEU A 184 1.07 17.65 -12.88
C LEU A 184 1.25 19.15 -12.59
N PRO A 185 1.94 19.52 -11.50
CA PRO A 185 2.30 20.92 -11.28
C PRO A 185 3.09 21.48 -12.46
N ARG A 186 2.78 22.71 -12.88
CA ARG A 186 3.38 23.36 -14.07
C ARG A 186 4.92 23.32 -14.07
N CYS A 187 5.53 23.51 -12.89
CA CYS A 187 6.99 23.45 -12.75
C CYS A 187 7.56 22.05 -13.02
N LEU A 188 6.89 20.98 -12.57
CA LEU A 188 7.27 19.61 -12.86
C LEU A 188 7.06 19.27 -14.33
N GLN A 189 5.91 19.69 -14.89
CA GLN A 189 5.59 19.48 -16.30
C GLN A 189 6.67 20.07 -17.22
N ALA A 190 7.07 21.32 -16.99
CA ALA A 190 8.09 22.00 -17.78
C ALA A 190 9.45 21.28 -17.74
N GLU A 191 9.87 20.84 -16.55
CA GLU A 191 11.14 20.10 -16.39
C GLU A 191 11.10 18.73 -17.06
N LEU A 192 9.98 17.99 -16.94
CA LEU A 192 9.79 16.70 -17.61
C LEU A 192 9.78 16.85 -19.14
N LEU A 193 9.10 17.86 -19.69
CA LEU A 193 9.13 18.13 -21.14
C LEU A 193 10.56 18.42 -21.63
N SER A 194 11.30 19.22 -20.87
CA SER A 194 12.70 19.54 -21.16
C SER A 194 13.58 18.29 -21.15
N TYR A 195 13.37 17.41 -20.17
CA TYR A 195 14.04 16.11 -20.07
C TYR A 195 13.70 15.19 -21.23
N CYS A 196 12.42 15.04 -21.59
CA CYS A 196 11.99 14.23 -22.72
C CYS A 196 12.69 14.66 -24.02
N ARG A 197 12.83 15.97 -24.27
CA ARG A 197 13.57 16.50 -25.42
C ARG A 197 15.05 16.12 -25.38
N ARG A 198 15.75 16.33 -24.26
CA ARG A 198 17.17 15.97 -24.11
C ARG A 198 17.43 14.48 -24.29
N GLN A 199 16.50 13.63 -23.84
CA GLN A 199 16.63 12.18 -23.90
C GLN A 199 16.06 11.56 -25.19
N GLY A 200 15.48 12.36 -26.09
CA GLY A 200 14.82 11.86 -27.30
C GLY A 200 13.67 10.91 -26.99
N LEU A 201 12.88 11.21 -25.96
CA LEU A 201 11.64 10.48 -25.61
C LEU A 201 10.48 11.14 -26.35
N THR A 202 9.87 10.42 -27.29
CA THR A 202 8.76 10.92 -28.12
C THR A 202 7.40 10.38 -27.70
N ALA A 203 7.37 9.19 -27.07
CA ALA A 203 6.14 8.53 -26.63
C ALA A 203 6.41 7.60 -25.45
N GLY A 204 5.34 7.23 -24.73
CA GLY A 204 5.39 6.23 -23.66
C GLY A 204 6.04 6.72 -22.36
N PRO A 205 6.42 5.81 -21.45
CA PRO A 205 6.87 6.16 -20.10
C PRO A 205 8.11 7.07 -20.09
N VAL A 206 8.11 8.10 -19.24
CA VAL A 206 9.25 9.03 -19.10
C VAL A 206 10.41 8.38 -18.35
N PHE A 207 10.11 7.64 -17.29
CA PHE A 207 11.12 7.00 -16.45
C PHE A 207 11.47 5.61 -16.98
N VAL A 208 12.51 5.55 -17.81
CA VAL A 208 12.98 4.33 -18.47
C VAL A 208 14.46 4.04 -18.23
N THR A 209 14.83 2.77 -18.44
CA THR A 209 16.21 2.31 -18.54
C THR A 209 16.88 2.82 -19.82
N ARG A 210 18.19 2.58 -19.94
CA ARG A 210 18.92 2.84 -21.21
C ARG A 210 18.32 2.10 -22.40
N SER A 211 17.73 0.93 -22.16
CA SER A 211 17.02 0.12 -23.16
C SER A 211 15.54 0.49 -23.34
N ARG A 212 15.12 1.69 -22.92
CA ARG A 212 13.75 2.22 -23.05
C ARG A 212 12.66 1.37 -22.38
N ARG A 213 13.02 0.56 -21.37
CA ARG A 213 12.04 -0.21 -20.57
C ARG A 213 11.65 0.56 -19.31
N PRO A 214 10.40 0.47 -18.81
CA PRO A 214 10.02 1.07 -17.54
C PRO A 214 10.94 0.63 -16.39
N LEU A 215 11.26 1.55 -15.48
CA LEU A 215 12.08 1.24 -14.31
C LEU A 215 11.38 0.23 -13.39
N ARG A 216 12.14 -0.76 -12.91
CA ARG A 216 11.65 -1.72 -11.90
C ARG A 216 11.61 -1.06 -10.52
N ARG A 217 10.71 -1.52 -9.64
CA ARG A 217 10.58 -0.99 -8.27
C ARG A 217 11.90 -0.97 -7.49
N THR A 218 12.66 -2.06 -7.57
CA THR A 218 13.97 -2.18 -6.91
C THR A 218 14.97 -1.15 -7.44
N GLN A 219 14.97 -0.92 -8.76
CA GLN A 219 15.82 0.10 -9.38
C GLN A 219 15.42 1.51 -8.96
N VAL A 220 14.12 1.80 -8.89
CA VAL A 220 13.61 3.09 -8.40
C VAL A 220 14.09 3.36 -6.96
N THR A 221 13.93 2.39 -6.07
CA THR A 221 14.41 2.51 -4.69
C THR A 221 15.93 2.69 -4.63
N GLY A 222 16.69 1.87 -5.37
CA GLY A 222 18.14 1.98 -5.43
C GLY A 222 18.64 3.32 -5.98
N ASP A 223 18.00 3.84 -7.04
CA ASP A 223 18.33 5.15 -7.62
C ASP A 223 18.14 6.26 -6.57
N ILE A 224 17.04 6.24 -5.79
CA ILE A 224 16.79 7.23 -4.73
C ILE A 224 17.76 7.04 -3.55
N GLN A 225 17.96 5.82 -3.07
CA GLN A 225 18.87 5.53 -1.96
C GLN A 225 20.32 5.92 -2.27
N SER A 226 20.72 5.85 -3.54
CA SER A 226 22.05 6.29 -3.99
C SER A 226 22.34 7.78 -3.76
N LEU A 227 21.32 8.59 -3.42
CA LEU A 227 21.46 10.00 -3.07
C LEU A 227 21.73 10.22 -1.57
N SER A 228 21.48 9.23 -0.71
CA SER A 228 21.50 9.36 0.75
C SER A 228 22.78 9.99 1.29
N GLY A 229 23.95 9.48 0.89
CA GLY A 229 25.24 9.95 1.37
C GLY A 229 25.49 11.42 1.01
N ALA A 230 25.32 11.79 -0.26
CA ALA A 230 25.51 13.15 -0.74
C ALA A 230 24.47 14.13 -0.16
N ALA A 231 23.23 13.68 0.06
CA ALA A 231 22.17 14.49 0.67
C ALA A 231 22.29 14.59 2.21
N ARG A 232 23.12 13.74 2.84
CA ARG A 232 23.19 13.55 4.30
C ARG A 232 21.82 13.25 4.90
N VAL A 233 21.05 12.39 4.23
CA VAL A 233 19.72 11.92 4.66
C VAL A 233 19.82 10.43 4.96
N ALA A 234 19.24 9.98 6.07
CA ALA A 234 19.31 8.58 6.48
C ALA A 234 18.79 7.64 5.35
N PRO A 235 19.50 6.55 5.01
CA PRO A 235 19.15 5.67 3.87
C PRO A 235 17.73 5.10 3.93
N GLU A 236 17.22 4.82 5.12
CA GLU A 236 15.88 4.30 5.38
C GLU A 236 14.76 5.29 5.02
N LYS A 237 15.05 6.60 4.98
CA LYS A 237 14.11 7.64 4.51
C LYS A 237 14.14 7.82 2.99
N CYS A 238 15.20 7.36 2.32
CA CYS A 238 15.46 7.60 0.91
C CYS A 238 14.72 6.59 0.01
N ASN A 239 13.39 6.54 0.11
CA ASN A 239 12.58 5.61 -0.69
C ASN A 239 11.26 6.25 -1.17
N PRO A 240 10.61 5.66 -2.20
CA PRO A 240 9.36 6.19 -2.75
C PRO A 240 8.22 6.33 -1.73
N ARG A 241 8.15 5.43 -0.73
CA ARG A 241 7.08 5.43 0.27
C ARG A 241 7.19 6.67 1.18
N CYS A 242 8.40 7.07 1.56
CA CYS A 242 8.63 8.26 2.37
C CYS A 242 8.38 9.55 1.58
N LEU A 243 8.77 9.59 0.30
CA LEU A 243 8.43 10.71 -0.60
C LEU A 243 6.92 10.87 -0.79
N ARG A 244 6.19 9.77 -0.95
CA ARG A 244 4.72 9.78 -1.02
C ARG A 244 4.10 10.21 0.30
N LYS A 245 4.62 9.75 1.43
CA LYS A 245 4.16 10.17 2.77
C LYS A 245 4.32 11.68 2.95
N LEU A 246 5.48 12.24 2.55
CA LEU A 246 5.70 13.69 2.54
C LEU A 246 4.62 14.42 1.76
N TYR A 247 4.28 13.97 0.54
CA TYR A 247 3.19 14.56 -0.24
C TYR A 247 1.84 14.52 0.51
N LEU A 248 1.46 13.36 1.05
CA LEU A 248 0.17 13.18 1.72
C LEU A 248 0.04 14.04 2.98
N VAL A 249 1.09 14.10 3.80
CA VAL A 249 1.13 14.94 5.00
C VAL A 249 1.00 16.41 4.60
N THR A 250 1.76 16.86 3.60
CA THR A 250 1.66 18.24 3.11
C THR A 250 0.26 18.58 2.59
N GLN A 251 -0.42 17.69 1.86
CA GLN A 251 -1.80 17.93 1.43
C GLN A 251 -2.77 18.00 2.62
N ALA A 252 -2.66 17.09 3.58
CA ALA A 252 -3.52 17.08 4.76
C ALA A 252 -3.35 18.34 5.62
N GLU A 253 -2.12 18.85 5.75
CA GLU A 253 -1.83 20.11 6.44
C GLU A 253 -2.47 21.32 5.73
N ILE A 254 -2.36 21.39 4.39
CA ILE A 254 -2.99 22.44 3.59
C ILE A 254 -4.51 22.38 3.73
N ASP A 255 -5.10 21.19 3.57
CA ASP A 255 -6.54 20.99 3.67
C ASP A 255 -7.07 21.36 5.07
N ARG A 256 -6.32 21.02 6.13
CA ARG A 256 -6.66 21.42 7.50
C ARG A 256 -6.64 22.94 7.66
N GLY A 257 -5.63 23.62 7.10
CA GLY A 257 -5.56 25.09 7.12
C GLY A 257 -6.73 25.75 6.39
N VAL A 258 -7.11 25.23 5.22
CA VAL A 258 -8.26 25.74 4.45
C VAL A 258 -9.58 25.54 5.23
N ARG A 259 -9.78 24.37 5.84
CA ARG A 259 -10.96 24.11 6.68
C ARG A 259 -11.05 25.08 7.86
N LEU A 260 -9.94 25.29 8.57
CA LEU A 260 -9.89 26.23 9.69
C LEU A 260 -10.27 27.66 9.26
N LEU A 261 -9.80 28.10 8.09
CA LEU A 261 -10.18 29.42 7.55
C LEU A 261 -11.68 29.50 7.22
N ALA A 262 -12.26 28.42 6.70
CA ALA A 262 -13.70 28.37 6.41
C ALA A 262 -14.55 28.39 7.69
N GLU A 263 -14.14 27.62 8.70
CA GLU A 263 -14.76 27.62 10.05
C GLU A 263 -14.71 29.02 10.66
N GLN A 264 -13.53 29.65 10.69
CA GLN A 264 -13.37 31.02 11.20
C GLN A 264 -14.20 32.06 10.44
N ALA A 265 -14.37 31.89 9.13
CA ALA A 265 -15.19 32.80 8.33
C ALA A 265 -16.68 32.65 8.66
N TYR A 266 -17.14 31.42 8.91
CA TYR A 266 -18.52 31.15 9.31
C TYR A 266 -18.81 31.66 10.72
N ASP A 267 -17.91 31.42 11.68
CA ASP A 267 -18.07 31.93 13.05
C ASP A 267 -18.21 33.45 13.08
N ARG A 268 -17.40 34.18 12.30
CA ARG A 268 -17.51 35.65 12.18
C ARG A 268 -18.83 36.11 11.56
N LEU A 269 -19.38 35.34 10.62
CA LEU A 269 -20.69 35.64 10.04
C LEU A 269 -21.77 35.52 11.12
N LEU A 270 -21.75 34.42 11.88
CA LEU A 270 -22.68 34.18 12.99
C LEU A 270 -22.55 35.26 14.08
N ASP A 271 -21.33 35.67 14.44
CA ASP A 271 -21.10 36.77 15.38
C ASP A 271 -21.73 38.09 14.87
N THR A 272 -21.64 38.35 13.56
CA THR A 272 -22.22 39.55 12.94
C THR A 272 -23.75 39.51 12.98
N GLU A 273 -24.34 38.34 12.68
CA GLU A 273 -25.79 38.13 12.79
C GLU A 273 -26.27 38.31 14.23
N GLN A 274 -25.54 37.73 15.20
CA GLN A 274 -25.83 37.86 16.62
C GLN A 274 -25.73 39.31 17.11
N LEU A 275 -24.76 40.09 16.64
CA LEU A 275 -24.65 41.52 16.98
C LEU A 275 -25.78 42.36 16.37
N ALA A 276 -26.30 41.98 15.20
CA ALA A 276 -27.32 42.74 14.49
C ALA A 276 -28.74 42.52 15.00
N VAL A 277 -29.09 41.27 15.34
CA VAL A 277 -30.47 40.87 15.69
C VAL A 277 -30.56 40.02 16.96
N GLY A 278 -29.46 39.85 17.69
CA GLY A 278 -29.41 39.07 18.93
C GLY A 278 -30.33 39.63 20.01
N TRP A 279 -30.87 38.73 20.83
CA TRP A 279 -31.85 39.07 21.88
C TRP A 279 -31.25 39.82 23.08
N ASP A 280 -29.93 39.73 23.26
CA ASP A 280 -29.22 40.40 24.34
C ASP A 280 -28.97 41.88 23.99
N GLU A 281 -29.70 42.78 24.63
CA GLU A 281 -29.62 44.23 24.41
C GLU A 281 -28.19 44.78 24.67
N LEU A 282 -27.67 45.55 23.71
CA LEU A 282 -26.46 46.37 23.91
C LEU A 282 -26.64 47.25 25.17
N PRO A 283 -25.62 47.37 26.05
CA PRO A 283 -25.75 47.99 27.38
C PRO A 283 -26.28 49.43 27.43
N GLU A 284 -26.40 50.13 26.30
CA GLU A 284 -26.80 51.54 26.25
C GLU A 284 -28.30 51.77 26.37
N GLN A 285 -29.16 50.78 26.18
CA GLN A 285 -30.63 51.00 26.25
C GLN A 285 -31.23 50.93 27.66
N LYS A 286 -30.48 50.50 28.68
CA LYS A 286 -30.95 50.51 30.09
C LYS A 286 -30.94 51.88 30.76
N LYS A 287 -30.40 52.94 30.14
CA LYS A 287 -30.39 54.31 30.71
C LYS A 287 -31.62 55.17 30.36
N ALA A 288 -32.52 54.71 29.50
CA ALA A 288 -33.71 55.49 29.11
C ALA A 288 -35.01 55.06 29.82
N ALA A 289 -34.94 54.11 30.76
CA ALA A 289 -36.11 53.56 31.46
C ALA A 289 -36.06 53.69 33.00
N GLN A 290 -35.30 54.64 33.54
CA GLN A 290 -35.38 55.06 34.96
C GLN A 290 -35.54 56.55 35.10
#